data_AF-A0A8S3GD72-F1
#
_entry.id   AF-A0A8S3GD72-F1
#
_cell.length_a   1.000
_cell.length_b   1.000
_cell.length_c   1.000
_cell.angle_alpha   90.00
_cell.angle_beta   90.00
_cell.angle_gamma   90.00
#
_symmetry.space_group_name_H-M   'P 1'
#
loop_
_entity.id
_entity.type
_entity.pdbx_description
1 polymer ?
#
loop_
_entity_poly.entity_id
_entity_poly.type
_entity_poly.pdbx_seq_one_letter_code
_entity_poly.pdbx_strand_id
1 'polypeptide(L)'
;KPMQQHQQKVSPSTYRPVGGAHHADPHHGVHNNETIRLQHEIDTLQEMIQQHASQIAGLEKERDFYYQKLRDVEVICQEPECESVPQVQKILEILYATEEGFAQPDQENGAADLDDANGLTVGNHDNGSALVVGDDDTY
;
A
#
# COMPACT_ATOMS: atom_id res chain seq x y z
N LYS A 1 -35.12 30.36 -75.75
CA LYS A 1 -35.12 31.82 -75.51
C LYS A 1 -35.06 32.04 -74.00
N PRO A 2 -34.18 32.92 -73.50
CA PRO A 2 -33.38 32.65 -72.30
C PRO A 2 -33.69 33.61 -71.13
N MET A 3 -33.15 33.30 -69.94
CA MET A 3 -32.57 34.31 -69.06
C MET A 3 -31.21 33.79 -68.57
N GLN A 4 -30.15 34.27 -69.20
CA GLN A 4 -28.76 34.08 -68.76
C GLN A 4 -28.49 35.09 -67.65
N GLN A 5 -28.16 34.60 -66.45
CA GLN A 5 -27.42 35.39 -65.47
C GLN A 5 -25.93 35.11 -65.64
N HIS A 6 -25.20 36.16 -65.97
CA HIS A 6 -23.74 36.18 -66.04
C HIS A 6 -23.17 35.93 -64.65
N GLN A 7 -22.38 34.87 -64.48
CA GLN A 7 -21.47 34.73 -63.35
C GLN A 7 -20.02 34.75 -63.84
N GLN A 8 -19.30 35.71 -63.28
CA GLN A 8 -17.92 36.06 -63.51
C GLN A 8 -17.01 34.87 -63.15
N LYS A 9 -16.23 34.37 -64.10
CA LYS A 9 -15.11 33.45 -63.83
C LYS A 9 -14.00 34.25 -63.15
N VAL A 10 -13.80 34.05 -61.85
CA VAL A 10 -12.57 34.42 -61.15
C VAL A 10 -11.65 33.20 -61.11
N SER A 11 -10.40 33.40 -61.55
CA SER A 11 -9.35 32.37 -61.61
C SER A 11 -8.93 31.87 -60.22
N PRO A 12 -8.37 30.66 -60.10
CA PRO A 12 -8.06 30.05 -58.81
C PRO A 12 -6.91 30.80 -58.12
N SER A 13 -7.15 31.23 -56.88
CA SER A 13 -6.09 31.72 -55.99
C SER A 13 -5.33 30.52 -55.42
N THR A 14 -4.11 30.35 -55.89
CA THR A 14 -3.14 29.37 -55.38
C THR A 14 -2.85 29.65 -53.90
N TYR A 15 -3.46 28.88 -53.00
CA TYR A 15 -3.03 28.81 -51.61
C TYR A 15 -1.68 28.08 -51.55
N ARG A 16 -0.60 28.84 -51.29
CA ARG A 16 0.71 28.27 -50.95
C ARG A 16 0.64 27.77 -49.50
N PRO A 17 1.02 26.51 -49.20
CA PRO A 17 1.22 26.12 -47.83
C PRO A 17 2.54 26.74 -47.36
N VAL A 18 2.47 27.73 -46.47
CA VAL A 18 3.65 28.16 -45.74
C VAL A 18 3.82 27.16 -44.61
N GLY A 19 4.76 26.23 -44.81
CA GLY A 19 5.21 25.31 -43.79
C GLY A 19 5.68 26.08 -42.57
N GLY A 20 4.87 26.06 -41.51
CA GLY A 20 5.31 26.34 -40.15
C GLY A 20 5.73 25.01 -39.55
N ALA A 21 7.03 24.78 -39.50
CA ALA A 21 7.62 23.64 -38.83
C ALA A 21 7.10 23.56 -37.40
N HIS A 22 6.29 22.53 -37.12
CA HIS A 22 6.11 22.04 -35.77
C HIS A 22 7.52 21.70 -35.26
N HIS A 23 8.06 22.51 -34.36
CA HIS A 23 9.22 22.13 -33.56
C HIS A 23 8.80 20.86 -32.82
N ALA A 24 9.23 19.72 -33.35
CA ALA A 24 9.21 18.46 -32.63
C ALA A 24 10.20 18.63 -31.49
N ASP A 25 9.67 18.95 -30.32
CA ASP A 25 10.42 19.03 -29.07
C ASP A 25 11.04 17.63 -28.82
N PRO A 26 12.37 17.44 -28.84
CA PRO A 26 12.98 16.11 -28.74
C PRO A 26 12.89 15.52 -27.33
N HIS A 27 12.35 16.26 -26.36
CA HIS A 27 12.42 15.91 -24.94
C HIS A 27 11.49 14.76 -24.51
N HIS A 28 10.57 14.33 -25.38
CA HIS A 28 9.60 13.26 -25.07
C HIS A 28 10.16 11.83 -25.19
N GLY A 29 11.33 11.62 -25.80
CA GLY A 29 11.86 10.26 -26.03
C GLY A 29 12.57 9.62 -24.83
N VAL A 30 13.20 10.44 -23.99
CA VAL A 30 14.05 9.97 -22.87
C VAL A 30 13.24 9.75 -21.60
N HIS A 31 12.27 10.63 -21.31
CA HIS A 31 11.38 10.51 -20.16
C HIS A 31 10.57 9.19 -20.21
N ASN A 32 10.13 8.81 -21.42
CA ASN A 32 9.40 7.56 -21.62
C ASN A 32 10.20 6.31 -21.25
N ASN A 33 11.52 6.28 -21.47
CA ASN A 33 12.32 5.09 -21.18
C ASN A 33 12.53 4.91 -19.66
N GLU A 34 12.82 6.00 -18.95
CA GLU A 34 12.92 5.98 -17.49
C GLU A 34 11.57 5.65 -16.83
N THR A 35 10.47 6.24 -17.31
CA THR A 35 9.11 5.90 -16.87
C THR A 35 8.78 4.42 -17.09
N ILE A 36 9.13 3.84 -18.25
CA ILE A 36 8.91 2.40 -18.51
C ILE A 36 9.72 1.53 -17.55
N ARG A 37 10.97 1.90 -17.27
CA ARG A 37 11.84 1.15 -16.34
C ARG A 37 11.31 1.20 -14.90
N LEU A 38 10.91 2.38 -14.44
CA LEU A 38 10.31 2.56 -13.12
C LEU A 38 8.98 1.83 -13.01
N GLN A 39 8.16 1.83 -14.07
CA GLN A 39 6.91 1.05 -14.09
C GLN A 39 7.19 -0.45 -13.96
N HIS A 40 8.17 -0.98 -14.70
CA HIS A 40 8.56 -2.38 -14.58
C HIS A 40 9.09 -2.72 -13.17
N GLU A 41 9.84 -1.82 -12.53
CA GLU A 41 10.30 -1.99 -11.15
C GLU A 41 9.12 -2.01 -10.17
N ILE A 42 8.15 -1.09 -10.32
CA ILE A 42 6.92 -1.09 -9.54
C ILE A 42 6.16 -2.41 -9.70
N ASP A 43 5.99 -2.88 -10.93
CA ASP A 43 5.27 -4.13 -11.21
C ASP A 43 5.98 -5.33 -10.56
N THR A 44 7.32 -5.38 -10.67
CA THR A 44 8.14 -6.42 -10.03
C THR A 44 8.01 -6.40 -8.50
N LEU A 45 8.08 -5.21 -7.90
CA LEU A 45 7.94 -5.05 -6.45
C LEU A 45 6.53 -5.42 -5.98
N GLN A 46 5.50 -5.08 -6.75
CA GLN A 46 4.12 -5.48 -6.46
C GLN A 46 3.94 -7.00 -6.51
N GLU A 47 4.54 -7.69 -7.49
CA GLU A 47 4.53 -9.15 -7.55
C GLU A 47 5.23 -9.77 -6.33
N MET A 48 6.39 -9.24 -5.94
CA MET A 48 7.11 -9.70 -4.73
C MET A 48 6.26 -9.52 -3.46
N ILE A 49 5.59 -8.37 -3.32
CA ILE A 49 4.68 -8.11 -2.19
C ILE A 49 3.54 -9.13 -2.17
N GLN A 50 2.90 -9.39 -3.31
CA GLN A 50 1.82 -10.37 -3.39
C GLN A 50 2.29 -11.79 -3.06
N GLN A 51 3.48 -12.17 -3.55
CA GLN A 51 4.08 -13.46 -3.24
C GLN A 51 4.36 -13.60 -1.74
N HIS A 52 4.96 -12.58 -1.12
CA HIS A 52 5.24 -12.61 0.32
C HIS A 52 3.95 -12.61 1.14
N ALA A 53 2.94 -11.84 0.77
CA ALA A 53 1.64 -11.85 1.44
C ALA A 53 0.99 -13.25 1.40
N SER A 54 1.07 -13.94 0.25
CA SER A 54 0.60 -15.32 0.11
C SER A 54 1.39 -16.30 0.99
N GLN A 55 2.72 -16.15 1.06
CA GLN A 55 3.58 -16.96 1.92
C GLN A 55 3.24 -16.75 3.40
N ILE A 56 3.08 -15.49 3.84
CA ILE A 56 2.68 -15.15 5.21
C ILE A 56 1.32 -15.77 5.53
N ALA A 57 0.32 -15.61 4.65
CA ALA A 57 -1.00 -16.20 4.86
C ALA A 57 -0.95 -17.75 4.94
N GLY A 58 -0.01 -18.39 4.22
CA GLY A 58 0.27 -19.81 4.36
C GLY A 58 0.84 -20.17 5.73
N LEU A 59 1.88 -19.44 6.15
CA LEU A 59 2.53 -19.63 7.45
C LEU A 59 1.59 -19.35 8.63
N GLU A 60 0.71 -18.36 8.54
CA GLU A 60 -0.31 -18.08 9.56
C GLU A 60 -1.27 -19.24 9.72
N LYS A 61 -1.72 -19.84 8.62
CA LYS A 61 -2.56 -21.05 8.66
C LYS A 61 -1.83 -22.23 9.31
N GLU A 62 -0.56 -22.42 8.98
CA GLU A 62 0.26 -23.48 9.60
C GLU A 62 0.46 -23.22 11.09
N ARG A 63 0.79 -21.99 11.48
CA ARG A 63 0.89 -21.56 12.88
C ARG A 63 -0.39 -21.87 13.64
N ASP A 64 -1.54 -21.46 13.11
CA ASP A 64 -2.84 -21.65 13.75
C ASP A 64 -3.20 -23.15 13.83
N PHE A 65 -2.87 -23.92 12.79
CA PHE A 65 -3.04 -25.37 12.80
C PHE A 65 -2.23 -26.04 13.91
N TYR A 66 -0.94 -25.71 14.04
CA TYR A 66 -0.09 -26.27 15.11
C TYR A 66 -0.54 -25.81 16.49
N TYR A 67 -0.89 -24.53 16.65
CA TYR A 67 -1.39 -24.01 17.93
C TYR A 67 -2.66 -24.74 18.39
N GLN A 68 -3.64 -24.91 17.50
CA GLN A 68 -4.87 -25.63 17.84
C GLN A 68 -4.57 -27.08 18.26
N LYS A 69 -3.64 -27.77 17.60
CA LYS A 69 -3.23 -29.13 18.00
C LYS A 69 -2.60 -29.17 19.38
N LEU A 70 -1.71 -28.22 19.69
CA LEU A 70 -1.09 -28.12 21.01
C LEU A 70 -2.14 -27.81 22.09
N ARG A 71 -3.11 -26.94 21.78
CA ARG A 71 -4.22 -26.63 22.70
C ARG A 71 -5.12 -27.83 22.94
N ASP A 72 -5.48 -28.58 21.90
CA ASP A 72 -6.28 -29.81 22.04
C ASP A 72 -5.55 -30.83 22.95
N VAL A 73 -4.24 -31.00 22.77
CA VAL A 73 -3.40 -31.87 23.62
C VAL A 73 -3.34 -31.38 25.06
N GLU A 74 -3.19 -30.08 25.28
CA GLU A 74 -3.16 -29.46 26.61
C GLU A 74 -4.47 -29.73 27.37
N VAL A 75 -5.62 -29.55 26.71
CA VAL A 75 -6.94 -29.82 27.30
C VAL A 75 -7.04 -31.28 27.75
N ILE A 76 -6.62 -32.23 26.91
CA ILE A 76 -6.62 -33.66 27.26
C ILE A 76 -5.70 -33.94 28.46
N CYS A 77 -4.52 -33.32 28.50
CA CYS A 77 -3.57 -33.51 29.60
C CYS A 77 -4.08 -32.99 30.95
N GLN A 78 -5.01 -32.02 30.93
CA GLN A 78 -5.62 -31.42 32.12
C GLN A 78 -6.87 -32.18 32.62
N GLU A 79 -7.31 -33.22 31.91
CA GLU A 79 -8.42 -34.07 32.36
C GLU A 79 -8.02 -34.85 33.63
N PRO A 80 -8.91 -34.98 34.64
CA PRO A 80 -8.62 -35.67 35.91
C PRO A 80 -8.10 -37.10 35.73
N GLU A 81 -8.55 -37.80 34.70
CA GLU A 81 -8.16 -39.15 34.36
C GLU A 81 -6.67 -39.24 33.96
N CYS A 82 -6.10 -38.15 33.47
CA CYS A 82 -4.70 -38.06 33.03
C CYS A 82 -3.72 -37.66 34.14
N GLU A 83 -4.19 -37.13 35.28
CA GLU A 83 -3.35 -36.65 36.39
C GLU A 83 -2.42 -37.73 36.95
N SER A 84 -2.88 -38.99 36.95
CA SER A 84 -2.12 -40.13 37.47
C SER A 84 -1.08 -40.71 36.48
N VAL A 85 -1.05 -40.21 35.23
CA VAL A 85 -0.17 -40.72 34.17
C VAL A 85 1.19 -40.00 34.21
N PRO A 86 2.30 -40.66 34.57
CA PRO A 86 3.60 -40.01 34.77
C PRO A 86 4.16 -39.27 33.54
N GLN A 87 3.73 -39.66 32.33
CA GLN A 87 4.16 -39.07 31.07
C GLN A 87 3.49 -37.71 30.80
N VAL A 88 2.32 -37.45 31.38
CA VAL A 88 1.58 -36.20 31.16
C VAL A 88 2.37 -34.99 31.64
N GLN A 89 3.07 -35.10 32.77
CA GLN A 89 3.95 -34.04 33.27
C GLN A 89 5.03 -33.65 32.26
N LYS A 90 5.64 -34.63 31.58
CA LYS A 90 6.68 -34.36 30.55
C LYS A 90 6.09 -33.70 29.31
N ILE A 91 4.84 -34.00 28.97
CA ILE A 91 4.14 -33.34 27.86
C ILE A 91 3.86 -31.88 28.20
N LEU A 92 3.36 -31.60 29.41
CA LEU A 92 3.12 -30.25 29.89
C LEU A 92 4.41 -29.41 29.97
N GLU A 93 5.52 -30.01 30.39
CA GLU A 93 6.84 -29.36 30.35
C GLU A 93 7.24 -28.92 28.94
N ILE A 94 6.96 -29.73 27.91
CA ILE A 94 7.18 -29.35 26.50
C ILE A 94 6.23 -28.23 26.09
N LEU A 95 4.94 -28.31 26.45
CA LEU A 95 3.92 -27.33 26.08
C LEU A 95 4.17 -25.94 26.70
N TYR A 96 4.77 -25.89 27.89
CA TYR A 96 5.07 -24.65 28.60
C TYR A 96 6.53 -24.20 28.49
N ALA A 97 7.36 -24.91 27.72
CA ALA A 97 8.73 -24.48 27.45
C ALA A 97 8.73 -23.14 26.70
N THR A 98 9.53 -22.19 27.17
CA THR A 98 9.71 -20.88 26.52
C THR A 98 11.06 -20.84 25.80
N GLU A 99 11.09 -20.39 24.55
CA GLU A 99 12.34 -20.02 23.87
C GLU A 99 12.68 -18.53 24.11
N GLU A 100 13.97 -18.18 24.01
CA GLU A 100 14.44 -16.79 24.11
C GLU A 100 13.81 -15.95 23.00
N GLY A 101 12.87 -15.07 23.38
CA GLY A 101 12.06 -14.27 22.44
C GLY A 101 10.58 -14.65 22.33
N PHE A 102 10.12 -15.70 23.03
CA PHE A 102 8.70 -16.12 23.08
C PHE A 102 8.08 -16.10 24.48
N ALA A 103 8.82 -15.63 25.50
CA ALA A 103 8.23 -15.40 26.82
C ALA A 103 7.10 -14.36 26.72
N GLN A 104 5.92 -14.67 27.29
CA GLN A 104 4.92 -13.64 27.51
C GLN A 104 5.58 -12.53 28.32
N PRO A 105 5.42 -11.23 27.96
CA PRO A 105 5.74 -10.18 28.90
C PRO A 105 4.91 -10.48 30.13
N ASP A 106 5.58 -10.79 31.23
CA ASP A 106 4.97 -11.35 32.43
C ASP A 106 3.66 -10.60 32.74
N GLN A 107 2.59 -11.35 32.95
CA GLN A 107 1.30 -10.84 33.43
C GLN A 107 1.44 -10.38 34.91
N GLU A 108 2.34 -9.43 35.18
CA GLU A 108 2.48 -8.80 36.50
C GLU A 108 2.94 -7.33 36.42
N ASN A 109 2.67 -6.60 35.33
CA ASN A 109 2.77 -5.14 35.35
C ASN A 109 1.64 -4.50 34.56
N GLY A 110 0.46 -4.45 35.18
CA GLY A 110 -0.46 -3.36 34.90
C GLY A 110 0.19 -2.04 35.34
N ALA A 111 0.34 -1.13 34.37
CA ALA A 111 0.86 0.24 34.49
C ALA A 111 2.39 0.41 34.46
N ALA A 112 2.91 0.73 33.28
CA ALA A 112 3.94 1.76 33.09
C ALA A 112 3.89 2.28 31.64
N ASP A 113 3.29 3.47 31.52
CA ASP A 113 3.62 4.54 30.59
C ASP A 113 3.49 4.31 29.07
N LEU A 114 2.28 4.60 28.58
CA LEU A 114 2.08 5.22 27.28
C LEU A 114 2.57 6.67 27.34
N ASP A 115 3.88 6.88 27.18
CA ASP A 115 4.43 8.21 26.95
C ASP A 115 4.25 8.57 25.46
N ASP A 116 3.16 9.30 25.20
CA ASP A 116 2.97 10.15 24.03
C ASP A 116 4.18 11.07 23.82
N ALA A 117 5.08 10.74 22.89
CA ALA A 117 6.03 11.70 22.35
C ALA A 117 6.62 11.28 20.99
N ASN A 118 5.78 11.11 19.97
CA ASN A 118 6.20 11.45 18.61
C ASN A 118 5.35 12.62 18.11
N GLY A 119 5.59 13.77 18.75
CA GLY A 119 5.15 15.06 18.25
C GLY A 119 5.83 15.34 16.92
N LEU A 120 5.06 15.22 15.84
CA LEU A 120 5.35 15.88 14.57
C LEU A 120 5.38 17.39 14.85
N THR A 121 6.54 17.92 15.21
CA THR A 121 6.77 19.37 15.21
C THR A 121 6.85 19.80 13.75
N VAL A 122 5.66 20.05 13.16
CA VAL A 122 5.55 20.81 11.93
C VAL A 122 6.04 22.22 12.28
N GLY A 123 7.35 22.42 12.11
CA GLY A 123 7.95 23.73 12.16
C GLY A 123 7.32 24.59 11.08
N ASN A 124 6.60 25.63 11.52
CA ASN A 124 6.08 26.70 10.68
C ASN A 124 7.17 27.20 9.72
N HIS A 125 7.02 26.89 8.43
CA HIS A 125 7.47 27.78 7.37
C HIS A 125 6.28 28.66 7.01
N ASP A 126 6.24 29.81 7.68
CA ASP A 126 5.46 30.95 7.25
C ASP A 126 5.90 31.35 5.84
N ASN A 127 4.99 31.26 4.86
CA ASN A 127 4.80 32.23 3.78
C ASN A 127 3.87 31.68 2.69
N GLY A 128 2.70 32.32 2.53
CA GLY A 128 2.11 32.51 1.20
C GLY A 128 0.71 31.96 0.99
N SER A 129 -0.29 32.74 1.41
CA SER A 129 -1.52 32.99 0.65
C SER A 129 -2.45 31.79 0.38
N ALA A 130 -3.27 31.43 1.37
CA ALA A 130 -4.53 30.72 1.11
C ALA A 130 -5.69 31.74 1.13
N LEU A 131 -6.18 32.05 -0.07
CA LEU A 131 -7.43 32.77 -0.32
C LEU A 131 -8.58 31.96 0.33
N VAL A 132 -9.01 32.36 1.52
CA VAL A 132 -10.25 31.85 2.10
C VAL A 132 -11.35 32.84 1.73
N VAL A 133 -12.14 32.47 0.72
CA VAL A 133 -13.43 33.11 0.48
C VAL A 133 -14.31 32.71 1.64
N GLY A 134 -14.45 33.62 2.62
CA GLY A 134 -15.41 33.50 3.70
C GLY A 134 -16.78 33.89 3.17
N ASP A 135 -17.68 32.92 3.12
CA ASP A 135 -19.11 33.20 3.19
C ASP A 135 -19.44 33.74 4.59
N ASP A 136 -20.46 34.61 4.63
CA ASP A 136 -21.29 35.04 5.77
C ASP A 136 -21.06 36.45 6.38
N ASP A 137 -21.98 37.34 5.97
CA ASP A 137 -22.69 38.38 6.73
C ASP A 137 -22.01 39.61 7.33
N THR A 138 -22.15 40.78 6.66
CA THR A 138 -22.40 42.07 7.36
C THR A 138 -23.13 43.12 6.48
N TYR A 139 -24.38 43.41 6.87
CA TYR A 139 -25.31 44.55 6.57
C TYR A 139 -25.72 44.89 5.12
#